data_AF-A0A928KAH1-F1
#
_entry.id   AF-A0A928KAH1-F1
#
_cell.length_a   1.000
_cell.length_b   1.000
_cell.length_c   1.000
_cell.angle_alpha   90.00
_cell.angle_beta   90.00
_cell.angle_gamma   90.00
#
_symmetry.space_group_name_H-M   'P 1'
#
loop_
_entity.id
_entity.type
_entity.pdbx_description
1 polymer ?
#
loop_
_entity_poly.entity_id
_entity_poly.type
_entity_poly.pdbx_seq_one_letter_code
_entity_poly.pdbx_strand_id
1 'polypeptide(L)'
;MKNKKGKKVLRVLAAVLAVIVVFSAVTTVVTVIGLNANINKARGFETVGSDIRIEEKGNGVWNIYSDKELKVIQFSDTHFGGGWMSLKKDSMAMNAVAAMISAENPDFVIFTGDVAYPVPFQSGTFNNKSGAKILAELMETLGVYWTVSFGNHDTEAYSYFSREDITEFYTRYPHCLLRDGAEDVDGYGNQVFNVINSDGMITRSLFTLDSHSYIDGDIFGIMWKYDNIHENQIEWYAKTIEDNNKHNQMKVWASSHSDFGQKYIHLLNVPSSVFLHVPLSEYKDAWNEYVNNGYADTENVKFNYGAAGESGKVIYHGLHEDNLFETMLELGSTDSVFCGHDHLNNFSVNYKGIDLTYSFSIDYLAYSGISKLGSQRGCTVINITENGDIAYTAENYYQEKYTSHFTKEEVTMQVLGE
;
A
#
# COMPACT_ATOMS: atom_id res chain seq x y z
N MET A 1 10.38 -24.58 59.21
CA MET A 1 9.40 -23.67 58.56
C MET A 1 9.81 -23.18 57.16
N LYS A 2 11.10 -22.98 56.82
CA LYS A 2 11.54 -22.49 55.49
C LYS A 2 11.09 -23.37 54.29
N ASN A 3 11.07 -24.69 54.45
CA ASN A 3 10.75 -25.64 53.36
C ASN A 3 9.25 -25.67 52.96
N LYS A 4 8.32 -25.28 53.84
CA LYS A 4 6.87 -25.20 53.51
C LYS A 4 6.53 -23.96 52.66
N LYS A 5 7.22 -22.84 52.86
CA LYS A 5 7.04 -21.62 52.05
C LYS A 5 7.56 -21.82 50.63
N GLY A 6 8.74 -22.44 50.46
CA GLY A 6 9.29 -22.78 49.14
C GLY A 6 8.38 -23.71 48.33
N LYS A 7 7.82 -24.76 48.94
CA LYS A 7 6.85 -25.65 48.28
C LYS A 7 5.54 -24.96 47.88
N LYS A 8 5.07 -23.96 48.65
CA LYS A 8 3.87 -23.17 48.29
C LYS A 8 4.16 -22.26 47.08
N VAL A 9 5.30 -21.56 47.09
CA VAL A 9 5.72 -20.71 45.96
C VAL A 9 5.86 -21.54 44.68
N LEU A 10 6.51 -22.70 44.75
CA LEU A 10 6.68 -23.58 43.58
C LEU A 10 5.33 -24.06 43.02
N ARG A 11 4.36 -24.38 43.87
CA ARG A 11 3.00 -24.75 43.42
C ARG A 11 2.27 -23.61 42.74
N VAL A 12 2.41 -22.38 43.25
CA VAL A 12 1.82 -21.19 42.63
C VAL A 12 2.46 -20.94 41.27
N LEU A 13 3.80 -20.98 41.18
CA LEU A 13 4.51 -20.83 39.90
C LEU A 13 4.12 -21.91 38.88
N ALA A 14 4.03 -23.17 39.31
CA ALA A 14 3.58 -24.26 38.44
C ALA A 14 2.12 -24.08 37.97
N ALA A 15 1.23 -23.59 38.85
CA ALA A 15 -0.15 -23.31 38.48
C ALA A 15 -0.24 -22.14 37.47
N VAL A 16 0.51 -21.05 37.69
CA VAL A 16 0.57 -19.93 36.75
C VAL A 16 1.12 -20.38 35.39
N LEU A 17 2.20 -21.18 35.39
CA LEU A 17 2.75 -21.74 34.16
C LEU A 17 1.73 -22.63 33.44
N ALA A 18 1.02 -23.50 34.17
CA ALA A 18 -0.02 -24.34 33.58
C ALA A 18 -1.14 -23.50 32.95
N VAL A 19 -1.57 -22.42 33.60
CA VAL A 19 -2.56 -21.49 33.04
C VAL A 19 -2.04 -20.84 31.76
N ILE A 20 -0.79 -20.37 31.74
CA ILE A 20 -0.18 -19.77 30.55
C ILE A 20 -0.11 -20.79 29.41
N VAL A 21 0.33 -22.02 29.69
CA VAL A 21 0.42 -23.09 28.67
C VAL A 21 -0.95 -23.43 28.10
N VAL A 22 -1.97 -23.59 28.96
CA VAL A 22 -3.34 -23.88 28.50
C VAL A 22 -3.89 -22.70 27.71
N PHE A 23 -3.70 -21.47 28.17
CA PHE A 23 -4.13 -20.27 27.46
C PHE A 23 -3.49 -20.18 26.08
N SER A 24 -2.16 -20.28 25.98
CA SER A 24 -1.44 -20.27 24.71
C SER A 24 -1.85 -21.39 23.77
N ALA A 25 -2.10 -22.59 24.29
CA ALA A 25 -2.60 -23.71 23.47
C ALA A 25 -3.99 -23.41 22.90
N VAL A 26 -4.91 -22.91 23.74
CA VAL A 26 -6.27 -22.55 23.32
C VAL A 26 -6.23 -21.43 22.28
N THR A 27 -5.51 -20.33 22.54
CA THR A 27 -5.43 -19.21 21.60
C THR A 27 -4.78 -19.63 20.28
N THR A 28 -3.77 -20.49 20.30
CA THR A 28 -3.16 -21.05 19.08
C THR A 28 -4.18 -21.85 18.26
N VAL A 29 -4.96 -22.73 18.91
CA VAL A 29 -6.00 -23.51 18.23
C VAL A 29 -7.08 -22.58 17.64
N VAL A 30 -7.52 -21.57 18.39
CA VAL A 30 -8.49 -20.57 17.89
C VAL A 30 -7.92 -19.80 16.70
N THR A 31 -6.66 -19.34 16.76
CA THR A 31 -5.99 -18.67 15.64
C THR A 31 -5.98 -19.56 14.40
N VAL A 32 -5.56 -20.83 14.52
CA VAL A 32 -5.47 -21.74 13.36
C VAL A 32 -6.85 -22.01 12.75
N ILE A 33 -7.85 -22.30 13.58
CA ILE A 33 -9.22 -22.54 13.09
C ILE A 33 -9.79 -21.28 12.42
N GLY A 34 -9.63 -20.13 13.07
CA GLY A 34 -10.12 -18.85 12.57
C GLY A 34 -9.45 -18.40 11.28
N LEU A 35 -8.12 -18.52 11.20
CA LEU A 35 -7.36 -18.21 9.99
C LEU A 35 -7.80 -19.08 8.82
N ASN A 36 -7.97 -20.39 9.04
CA ASN A 36 -8.49 -21.29 8.01
C ASN A 36 -9.93 -20.95 7.60
N ALA A 37 -10.78 -20.50 8.54
CA ALA A 37 -12.12 -20.03 8.21
C ALA A 37 -12.07 -18.78 7.33
N ASN A 38 -11.19 -17.82 7.62
CA ASN A 38 -10.99 -16.63 6.78
C ASN A 38 -10.41 -16.98 5.41
N ILE A 39 -9.45 -17.91 5.32
CA ILE A 39 -8.92 -18.38 4.03
C ILE A 39 -10.03 -19.07 3.21
N ASN A 40 -10.85 -19.92 3.83
CA ASN A 40 -11.98 -20.55 3.13
C ASN A 40 -13.00 -19.51 2.66
N LYS A 41 -13.18 -18.44 3.43
CA LYS A 41 -14.02 -17.31 3.04
C LYS A 41 -13.41 -16.52 1.88
N ALA A 42 -12.08 -16.30 1.87
CA ALA A 42 -11.34 -15.71 0.75
C ALA A 42 -11.58 -16.50 -0.55
N ARG A 43 -11.52 -17.83 -0.46
CA ARG A 43 -11.75 -18.75 -1.59
C ARG A 43 -13.21 -18.85 -2.04
N GLY A 44 -14.13 -18.22 -1.31
CA GLY A 44 -15.56 -18.22 -1.62
C GLY A 44 -16.01 -17.03 -2.49
N PHE A 45 -15.13 -16.05 -2.73
CA PHE A 45 -15.43 -14.94 -3.64
C PHE A 45 -15.41 -15.39 -5.11
N GLU A 46 -16.16 -14.68 -5.95
CA GLU A 46 -16.16 -14.92 -7.38
C GLU A 46 -14.87 -14.37 -8.00
N THR A 47 -14.31 -15.11 -8.97
CA THR A 47 -13.16 -14.65 -9.73
C THR A 47 -13.57 -13.49 -10.62
N VAL A 48 -12.74 -12.44 -10.61
CA VAL A 48 -12.86 -11.26 -11.47
C VAL A 48 -12.01 -11.47 -12.73
N GLY A 49 -10.75 -11.87 -12.52
CA GLY A 49 -9.79 -12.10 -13.60
C GLY A 49 -9.15 -10.79 -14.09
N SER A 50 -8.00 -10.91 -14.75
CA SER A 50 -7.38 -9.83 -15.51
C SER A 50 -6.72 -10.39 -16.76
N ASP A 51 -7.04 -9.84 -17.92
CA ASP A 51 -6.55 -10.30 -19.23
C ASP A 51 -5.30 -9.53 -19.70
N ILE A 52 -4.67 -8.74 -18.81
CA ILE A 52 -3.46 -7.99 -19.20
C ILE A 52 -2.27 -8.92 -19.42
N ARG A 53 -1.48 -8.57 -20.43
CA ARG A 53 -0.21 -9.23 -20.69
C ARG A 53 0.88 -8.56 -19.86
N ILE A 54 1.47 -9.32 -18.95
CA ILE A 54 2.59 -8.90 -18.10
C ILE A 54 3.85 -9.70 -18.43
N GLU A 55 5.01 -9.05 -18.36
CA GLU A 55 6.33 -9.68 -18.52
C GLU A 55 7.31 -9.16 -17.45
N GLU A 56 7.96 -10.08 -16.73
CA GLU A 56 9.07 -9.77 -15.82
C GLU A 56 10.36 -9.57 -16.62
N LYS A 57 11.04 -8.43 -16.44
CA LYS A 57 12.35 -8.16 -17.05
C LYS A 57 13.52 -8.44 -16.10
N GLY A 58 13.24 -8.70 -14.82
CA GLY A 58 14.21 -8.91 -13.75
C GLY A 58 14.47 -7.63 -12.94
N ASN A 59 15.08 -7.77 -11.76
CA ASN A 59 15.48 -6.67 -10.87
C ASN A 59 14.35 -5.66 -10.59
N GLY A 60 13.13 -6.15 -10.35
CA GLY A 60 11.98 -5.31 -10.06
C GLY A 60 11.36 -4.59 -11.26
N VAL A 61 11.80 -4.86 -12.48
CA VAL A 61 11.23 -4.26 -13.70
C VAL A 61 10.16 -5.15 -14.33
N TRP A 62 8.98 -4.59 -14.56
CA TRP A 62 7.85 -5.24 -15.21
C TRP A 62 7.36 -4.44 -16.41
N ASN A 63 6.92 -5.14 -17.45
CA ASN A 63 6.23 -4.56 -18.59
C ASN A 63 4.77 -5.01 -18.60
N ILE A 64 3.85 -4.06 -18.62
CA ILE A 64 2.41 -4.25 -18.83
C ILE A 64 2.11 -3.82 -20.27
N TYR A 65 1.65 -4.74 -21.12
CA TYR A 65 1.36 -4.41 -22.52
C TYR A 65 -0.13 -4.05 -22.68
N SER A 66 -0.41 -2.83 -23.13
CA SER A 66 -1.79 -2.36 -23.36
C SER A 66 -1.86 -1.23 -24.38
N ASP A 67 -2.81 -1.34 -25.30
CA ASP A 67 -3.27 -0.24 -26.18
C ASP A 67 -4.60 0.38 -25.71
N LYS A 68 -5.21 -0.21 -24.68
CA LYS A 68 -6.44 0.28 -24.05
C LYS A 68 -6.08 1.00 -22.76
N GLU A 69 -7.05 1.76 -22.26
CA GLU A 69 -7.02 2.27 -20.89
C GLU A 69 -6.74 1.14 -19.90
N LEU A 70 -5.81 1.38 -18.98
CA LEU A 70 -5.44 0.46 -17.91
C LEU A 70 -6.05 0.97 -16.60
N LYS A 71 -6.89 0.15 -15.97
CA LYS A 71 -7.47 0.50 -14.66
C LYS A 71 -6.63 -0.11 -13.53
N VAL A 72 -6.13 0.76 -12.67
CA VAL A 72 -5.40 0.42 -11.45
C VAL A 72 -6.26 0.76 -10.23
N ILE A 73 -6.26 -0.10 -9.22
CA ILE A 73 -6.80 0.26 -7.89
C ILE A 73 -5.67 0.28 -6.89
N GLN A 74 -5.62 1.35 -6.11
CA GLN A 74 -4.79 1.44 -4.92
C GLN A 74 -5.64 1.13 -3.68
N PHE A 75 -5.17 0.20 -2.86
CA PHE A 75 -5.64 0.04 -1.48
C PHE A 75 -4.51 0.37 -0.51
N SER A 76 -4.86 0.71 0.72
CA SER A 76 -3.89 0.90 1.79
C SER A 76 -4.43 0.37 3.11
N ASP A 77 -3.52 0.02 4.04
CA ASP A 77 -3.86 -0.13 5.46
C ASP A 77 -4.94 -1.19 5.71
N THR A 78 -4.83 -2.34 5.05
CA THR A 78 -5.80 -3.44 5.22
C THR A 78 -5.72 -4.09 6.58
N HIS A 79 -4.55 -4.04 7.22
CA HIS A 79 -4.34 -4.45 8.61
C HIS A 79 -4.89 -5.84 8.94
N PHE A 80 -4.61 -6.83 8.08
CA PHE A 80 -4.93 -8.22 8.38
C PHE A 80 -4.10 -8.69 9.58
N GLY A 81 -4.75 -8.91 10.72
CA GLY A 81 -4.09 -9.29 11.95
C GLY A 81 -3.68 -10.76 11.98
N GLY A 82 -4.46 -11.66 11.37
CA GLY A 82 -4.13 -13.07 11.27
C GLY A 82 -4.03 -13.81 12.61
N GLY A 83 -4.65 -13.28 13.67
CA GLY A 83 -4.63 -13.85 15.02
C GLY A 83 -6.02 -13.94 15.65
N TRP A 84 -6.12 -14.64 16.77
CA TRP A 84 -7.41 -14.95 17.42
C TRP A 84 -8.23 -13.71 17.84
N MET A 85 -7.61 -12.52 17.94
CA MET A 85 -8.30 -11.27 18.30
C MET A 85 -8.74 -10.45 17.07
N SER A 86 -8.23 -10.76 15.87
CA SER A 86 -8.51 -10.00 14.64
C SER A 86 -9.50 -10.68 13.69
N LEU A 87 -9.80 -11.97 13.87
CA LEU A 87 -10.53 -12.81 12.90
C LEU A 87 -11.75 -12.15 12.23
N LYS A 88 -12.61 -11.48 13.01
CA LYS A 88 -13.80 -10.81 12.49
C LYS A 88 -13.43 -9.58 11.63
N LYS A 89 -12.46 -8.79 12.08
CA LYS A 89 -12.00 -7.57 11.38
C LYS A 89 -11.27 -7.93 10.08
N ASP A 90 -10.46 -8.98 10.11
CA ASP A 90 -9.81 -9.52 8.90
C ASP A 90 -10.87 -9.90 7.86
N SER A 91 -11.96 -10.55 8.30
CA SER A 91 -13.07 -10.88 7.43
C SER A 91 -13.82 -9.65 6.88
N MET A 92 -13.84 -8.53 7.59
CA MET A 92 -14.50 -7.29 7.17
C MET A 92 -13.63 -6.57 6.13
N ALA A 93 -12.33 -6.43 6.40
CA ALA A 93 -11.33 -5.92 5.46
C ALA A 93 -11.36 -6.69 4.13
N MET A 94 -11.33 -8.02 4.20
CA MET A 94 -11.38 -8.88 3.02
C MET A 94 -12.67 -8.68 2.21
N ASN A 95 -13.81 -8.51 2.88
CA ASN A 95 -15.09 -8.26 2.21
C ASN A 95 -15.12 -6.89 1.50
N ALA A 96 -14.50 -5.86 2.10
CA ALA A 96 -14.37 -4.54 1.48
C ALA A 96 -13.50 -4.59 0.23
N VAL A 97 -12.30 -5.17 0.33
CA VAL A 97 -11.37 -5.32 -0.80
C VAL A 97 -12.01 -6.11 -1.94
N ALA A 98 -12.62 -7.27 -1.65
CA ALA A 98 -13.24 -8.09 -2.69
C ALA A 98 -14.41 -7.37 -3.38
N ALA A 99 -15.26 -6.67 -2.62
CA ALA A 99 -16.39 -5.93 -3.19
C ALA A 99 -15.95 -4.80 -4.14
N MET A 100 -14.89 -4.08 -3.76
CA MET A 100 -14.35 -2.98 -4.57
C MET A 100 -13.65 -3.51 -5.83
N ILE A 101 -12.83 -4.56 -5.72
CA ILE A 101 -12.21 -5.20 -6.89
C ILE A 101 -13.29 -5.77 -7.82
N SER A 102 -14.32 -6.43 -7.28
CA SER A 102 -15.41 -7.01 -8.09
C SER A 102 -16.22 -5.96 -8.83
N ALA A 103 -16.50 -4.81 -8.20
CA ALA A 103 -17.29 -3.75 -8.81
C ALA A 103 -16.49 -2.92 -9.82
N GLU A 104 -15.23 -2.64 -9.52
CA GLU A 104 -14.38 -1.81 -10.38
C GLU A 104 -13.74 -2.60 -11.53
N ASN A 105 -13.58 -3.91 -11.37
CA ASN A 105 -12.97 -4.81 -12.35
C ASN A 105 -11.61 -4.28 -12.87
N PRO A 106 -10.61 -4.11 -11.97
CA PRO A 106 -9.32 -3.53 -12.33
C PRO A 106 -8.44 -4.51 -13.10
N ASP A 107 -7.54 -3.96 -13.91
CA ASP A 107 -6.50 -4.72 -14.57
C ASP A 107 -5.33 -5.03 -13.61
N PHE A 108 -5.03 -4.12 -12.69
CA PHE A 108 -3.91 -4.22 -11.74
C PHE A 108 -4.26 -3.61 -10.37
N VAL A 109 -3.74 -4.18 -9.28
CA VAL A 109 -3.97 -3.70 -7.90
C VAL A 109 -2.66 -3.42 -7.18
N ILE A 110 -2.54 -2.26 -6.53
CA ILE A 110 -1.37 -1.86 -5.75
C ILE A 110 -1.81 -1.68 -4.29
N PHE A 111 -1.13 -2.35 -3.35
CA PHE A 111 -1.32 -2.11 -1.92
C PHE A 111 -0.20 -1.22 -1.39
N THR A 112 -0.51 -0.03 -0.90
CA THR A 112 0.47 0.91 -0.35
C THR A 112 0.73 0.67 1.14
N GLY A 113 1.13 -0.55 1.47
CA GLY A 113 1.64 -0.91 2.80
C GLY A 113 0.58 -1.22 3.85
N ASP A 114 1.09 -1.68 4.98
CA ASP A 114 0.33 -2.10 6.16
C ASP A 114 -0.77 -3.11 5.80
N VAL A 115 -0.33 -4.12 5.04
CA VAL A 115 -1.15 -5.30 4.73
C VAL A 115 -1.31 -6.15 5.98
N ALA A 116 -0.21 -6.47 6.66
CA ALA A 116 -0.21 -7.26 7.88
C ALA A 116 -0.16 -6.36 9.12
N TYR A 117 -0.88 -6.76 10.17
CA TYR A 117 -0.86 -6.06 11.47
C TYR A 117 -0.60 -7.03 12.63
N PRO A 118 0.63 -7.49 12.82
CA PRO A 118 0.99 -8.51 13.81
C PRO A 118 1.12 -7.94 15.25
N VAL A 119 0.28 -6.99 15.64
CA VAL A 119 0.36 -6.31 16.94
C VAL A 119 -0.28 -7.20 18.03
N PRO A 120 0.47 -7.72 19.02
CA PRO A 120 -0.01 -8.80 19.89
C PRO A 120 -1.24 -8.47 20.74
N PHE A 121 -1.39 -7.21 21.16
CA PHE A 121 -2.49 -6.78 22.01
C PHE A 121 -3.77 -6.42 21.23
N GLN A 122 -3.70 -6.33 19.90
CA GLN A 122 -4.83 -6.09 19.00
C GLN A 122 -5.18 -7.31 18.16
N SER A 123 -4.17 -7.99 17.63
CA SER A 123 -4.30 -9.16 16.73
C SER A 123 -4.14 -10.48 17.46
N GLY A 124 -3.44 -10.52 18.59
CA GLY A 124 -3.22 -11.76 19.35
C GLY A 124 -2.15 -12.68 18.75
N THR A 125 -1.26 -12.14 17.91
CA THR A 125 -0.19 -12.89 17.23
C THR A 125 0.98 -11.95 16.90
N PHE A 126 2.17 -12.51 16.73
CA PHE A 126 3.37 -11.86 16.17
C PHE A 126 3.64 -12.32 14.73
N ASN A 127 2.75 -13.15 14.17
CA ASN A 127 2.94 -13.82 12.90
C ASN A 127 2.34 -12.98 11.75
N ASN A 128 3.12 -12.03 11.23
CA ASN A 128 2.79 -11.20 10.07
C ASN A 128 2.47 -12.01 8.81
N LYS A 129 3.10 -13.17 8.62
CA LYS A 129 2.81 -14.07 7.49
C LYS A 129 1.36 -14.56 7.47
N SER A 130 0.66 -14.58 8.60
CA SER A 130 -0.77 -14.96 8.64
C SER A 130 -1.65 -13.90 7.98
N GLY A 131 -1.37 -12.61 8.21
CA GLY A 131 -2.03 -11.50 7.52
C GLY A 131 -1.69 -11.49 6.03
N ALA A 132 -0.40 -11.62 5.71
CA ALA A 132 0.06 -11.72 4.32
C ALA A 132 -0.63 -12.86 3.54
N LYS A 133 -0.81 -14.02 4.19
CA LYS A 133 -1.51 -15.16 3.59
C LYS A 133 -2.98 -14.87 3.31
N ILE A 134 -3.67 -14.10 4.17
CA ILE A 134 -5.07 -13.72 3.91
C ILE A 134 -5.16 -12.89 2.62
N LEU A 135 -4.29 -11.88 2.47
CA LEU A 135 -4.25 -11.08 1.24
C LEU A 135 -3.96 -11.95 0.02
N ALA A 136 -2.89 -12.76 0.07
CA ALA A 136 -2.48 -13.56 -1.08
C ALA A 136 -3.59 -14.53 -1.53
N GLU A 137 -4.22 -15.24 -0.60
CA GLU A 137 -5.31 -16.17 -0.93
C GLU A 137 -6.55 -15.44 -1.48
N LEU A 138 -6.84 -14.23 -0.99
CA LEU A 138 -7.90 -13.39 -1.54
C LEU A 138 -7.59 -12.99 -2.99
N MET A 139 -6.42 -12.41 -3.23
CA MET A 139 -6.05 -11.92 -4.56
C MET A 139 -5.94 -13.03 -5.60
N GLU A 140 -5.41 -14.20 -5.22
CA GLU A 140 -5.41 -15.37 -6.10
C GLU A 140 -6.82 -15.89 -6.40
N THR A 141 -7.76 -15.78 -5.45
CA THR A 141 -9.15 -16.17 -5.71
C THR A 141 -9.82 -15.20 -6.69
N LEU A 142 -9.57 -13.90 -6.51
CA LEU A 142 -10.07 -12.85 -7.40
C LEU A 142 -9.41 -12.91 -8.78
N GLY A 143 -8.20 -13.46 -8.90
CA GLY A 143 -7.51 -13.69 -10.17
C GLY A 143 -7.01 -12.40 -10.83
N VAL A 144 -6.70 -11.37 -10.03
CA VAL A 144 -6.22 -10.07 -10.51
C VAL A 144 -4.75 -9.91 -10.14
N TYR A 145 -3.94 -9.37 -11.06
CA TYR A 145 -2.55 -9.05 -10.78
C TYR A 145 -2.40 -8.00 -9.69
N TRP A 146 -1.41 -8.18 -8.82
CA TRP A 146 -1.23 -7.30 -7.67
C TRP A 146 0.21 -7.18 -7.20
N THR A 147 0.52 -6.07 -6.53
CA THR A 147 1.80 -5.84 -5.85
C THR A 147 1.59 -5.10 -4.53
N VAL A 148 2.66 -4.97 -3.74
CA VAL A 148 2.66 -4.27 -2.46
C VAL A 148 3.89 -3.36 -2.41
N SER A 149 3.76 -2.12 -1.92
CA SER A 149 4.87 -1.41 -1.28
C SER A 149 4.75 -1.65 0.21
N PHE A 150 5.82 -2.02 0.90
CA PHE A 150 5.72 -2.35 2.32
C PHE A 150 5.44 -1.11 3.20
N GLY A 151 4.68 -1.31 4.27
CA GLY A 151 4.46 -0.34 5.33
C GLY A 151 5.17 -0.70 6.64
N ASN A 152 5.07 0.18 7.64
CA ASN A 152 5.81 0.01 8.89
C ASN A 152 5.35 -1.22 9.69
N HIS A 153 4.06 -1.59 9.61
CA HIS A 153 3.48 -2.70 10.36
C HIS A 153 3.69 -4.07 9.69
N ASP A 154 3.98 -4.10 8.39
CA ASP A 154 4.15 -5.37 7.66
C ASP A 154 5.27 -6.24 8.24
N THR A 155 6.30 -5.61 8.81
CA THR A 155 7.49 -6.26 9.37
C THR A 155 7.99 -5.58 10.63
N GLU A 156 7.10 -5.35 11.59
CA GLU A 156 7.45 -4.88 12.93
C GLU A 156 8.66 -5.63 13.50
N ALA A 157 9.52 -4.98 14.29
CA ALA A 157 10.76 -5.58 14.80
C ALA A 157 10.54 -6.85 15.66
N TYR A 158 9.33 -7.03 16.20
CA TYR A 158 8.92 -8.21 16.96
C TYR A 158 8.19 -9.28 16.12
N SER A 159 8.03 -9.06 14.82
CA SER A 159 7.43 -10.00 13.89
C SER A 159 8.28 -11.25 13.71
N TYR A 160 7.63 -12.35 13.34
CA TYR A 160 8.34 -13.61 13.08
C TYR A 160 9.11 -13.63 11.76
N PHE A 161 8.69 -12.83 10.77
CA PHE A 161 9.24 -12.85 9.41
C PHE A 161 9.69 -11.44 9.01
N SER A 162 10.84 -11.35 8.35
CA SER A 162 11.41 -10.10 7.82
C SER A 162 10.72 -9.66 6.52
N ARG A 163 11.14 -8.50 5.96
CA ARG A 163 10.69 -8.04 4.64
C ARG A 163 11.11 -9.00 3.53
N GLU A 164 12.32 -9.53 3.63
CA GLU A 164 12.84 -10.59 2.77
C GLU A 164 11.95 -11.85 2.81
N ASP A 165 11.67 -12.36 4.02
CA ASP A 165 10.85 -13.57 4.20
C ASP A 165 9.42 -13.41 3.64
N ILE A 166 8.83 -12.22 3.81
CA ILE A 166 7.50 -11.92 3.29
C ILE A 166 7.53 -11.73 1.77
N THR A 167 8.58 -11.14 1.22
CA THR A 167 8.79 -11.03 -0.23
C THR A 167 8.93 -12.42 -0.86
N GLU A 168 9.79 -13.28 -0.31
CA GLU A 168 9.91 -14.68 -0.74
C GLU A 168 8.58 -15.44 -0.57
N PHE A 169 7.79 -15.11 0.45
CA PHE A 169 6.48 -15.71 0.61
C PHE A 169 5.55 -15.38 -0.56
N TYR A 170 5.50 -14.10 -0.95
CA TYR A 170 4.60 -13.57 -1.95
C TYR A 170 4.97 -13.96 -3.39
N THR A 171 6.25 -14.10 -3.73
CA THR A 171 6.72 -14.44 -5.09
C THR A 171 6.20 -15.79 -5.61
N ARG A 172 5.70 -16.64 -4.72
CA ARG A 172 5.14 -17.97 -5.07
C ARG A 172 3.72 -17.92 -5.60
N TYR A 173 3.07 -16.76 -5.52
CA TYR A 173 1.69 -16.56 -5.95
C TYR A 173 1.66 -16.05 -7.40
N PRO A 174 1.00 -16.75 -8.34
CA PRO A 174 1.05 -16.44 -9.78
C PRO A 174 0.65 -15.01 -10.16
N HIS A 175 -0.29 -14.40 -9.44
CA HIS A 175 -0.75 -13.05 -9.73
C HIS A 175 0.01 -11.98 -8.93
N CYS A 176 0.93 -12.37 -8.03
CA CYS A 176 1.74 -11.42 -7.26
C CYS A 176 3.00 -11.01 -8.02
N LEU A 177 3.12 -9.72 -8.29
CA LEU A 177 4.23 -9.12 -9.03
C LEU A 177 5.34 -8.59 -8.12
N LEU A 178 5.20 -8.71 -6.79
CA LEU A 178 6.22 -8.29 -5.84
C LEU A 178 7.52 -9.07 -6.08
N ARG A 179 8.64 -8.35 -6.15
CA ARG A 179 10.01 -8.88 -6.24
C ARG A 179 10.92 -8.11 -5.30
N ASP A 180 12.09 -8.68 -4.99
CA ASP A 180 13.06 -8.04 -4.09
C ASP A 180 13.43 -6.62 -4.55
N GLY A 181 13.65 -6.45 -5.86
CA GLY A 181 14.10 -5.20 -6.47
C GLY A 181 15.51 -5.33 -7.02
N ALA A 182 16.23 -4.22 -7.16
CA ALA A 182 17.66 -4.24 -7.49
C ALA A 182 18.49 -4.53 -6.22
N GLU A 183 19.55 -5.34 -6.33
CA GLU A 183 20.36 -5.82 -5.19
C GLU A 183 21.09 -4.69 -4.44
N ASP A 184 21.36 -3.56 -5.09
CA ASP A 184 22.09 -2.41 -4.56
C ASP A 184 21.19 -1.25 -4.09
N VAL A 185 19.88 -1.52 -3.97
CA VAL A 185 18.86 -0.55 -3.58
C VAL A 185 18.26 -0.95 -2.24
N ASP A 186 18.26 -0.02 -1.28
CA ASP A 186 17.78 -0.28 0.07
C ASP A 186 16.28 -0.58 0.10
N GLY A 187 15.87 -1.52 0.96
CA GLY A 187 14.48 -1.95 1.11
C GLY A 187 14.10 -3.10 0.17
N TYR A 188 12.81 -3.46 0.15
CA TYR A 188 12.26 -4.52 -0.67
C TYR A 188 11.04 -4.04 -1.44
N GLY A 189 10.84 -4.53 -2.67
CA GLY A 189 9.69 -4.11 -3.48
C GLY A 189 9.85 -2.75 -4.13
N ASN A 190 11.09 -2.24 -4.22
CA ASN A 190 11.44 -1.13 -5.11
C ASN A 190 11.34 -1.63 -6.56
N GLN A 191 10.28 -1.25 -7.26
CA GLN A 191 9.92 -1.82 -8.57
C GLN A 191 9.34 -0.77 -9.50
N VAL A 192 9.43 -1.04 -10.80
CA VAL A 192 8.82 -0.22 -11.86
C VAL A 192 7.95 -1.10 -12.76
N PHE A 193 6.75 -0.62 -13.05
CA PHE A 193 5.80 -1.22 -13.96
C PHE A 193 5.62 -0.27 -15.16
N ASN A 194 6.26 -0.60 -16.28
CA ASN A 194 6.18 0.16 -17.52
C ASN A 194 4.96 -0.29 -18.32
N VAL A 195 4.03 0.64 -18.57
CA VAL A 195 2.91 0.43 -19.51
C VAL A 195 3.43 0.65 -20.92
N ILE A 196 3.25 -0.32 -21.81
CA ILE A 196 3.83 -0.34 -23.14
C ILE A 196 2.74 -0.59 -24.19
N ASN A 197 2.64 0.29 -25.19
CA ASN A 197 1.69 0.15 -26.29
C ASN A 197 2.20 -0.78 -27.40
N SER A 198 1.40 -1.03 -28.45
CA SER A 198 1.75 -1.91 -29.59
C SER A 198 2.93 -1.40 -30.42
N ASP A 199 3.13 -0.09 -30.45
CA ASP A 199 4.31 0.54 -31.07
C ASP A 199 5.57 0.38 -30.18
N GLY A 200 5.37 -0.17 -28.99
CA GLY A 200 6.33 -0.48 -27.94
C GLY A 200 6.97 0.77 -27.31
N MET A 201 6.25 1.89 -27.34
CA MET A 201 6.56 3.07 -26.54
C MET A 201 6.13 2.80 -25.11
N ILE A 202 6.95 3.21 -24.14
CA ILE A 202 6.54 3.26 -22.74
C ILE A 202 5.61 4.47 -22.61
N THR A 203 4.34 4.25 -22.30
CA THR A 203 3.34 5.31 -22.16
C THR A 203 3.30 5.87 -20.75
N ARG A 204 3.54 5.03 -19.73
CA ARG A 204 3.64 5.47 -18.33
C ARG A 204 4.49 4.50 -17.52
N SER A 205 5.15 4.98 -16.47
CA SER A 205 5.84 4.15 -15.47
C SER A 205 5.19 4.29 -14.10
N LEU A 206 4.86 3.17 -13.46
CA LEU A 206 4.35 3.13 -12.08
C LEU A 206 5.47 2.59 -11.18
N PHE A 207 5.86 3.34 -10.17
CA PHE A 207 6.91 2.95 -9.23
C PHE A 207 6.31 2.56 -7.89
N THR A 208 6.73 1.43 -7.35
CA THR A 208 6.57 1.16 -5.90
C THR A 208 7.90 1.41 -5.23
N LEU A 209 7.90 2.15 -4.13
CA LEU A 209 9.08 2.42 -3.33
C LEU A 209 8.87 1.92 -1.91
N ASP A 210 9.90 1.30 -1.35
CA ASP A 210 9.95 0.96 0.07
C ASP A 210 10.24 2.23 0.89
N SER A 211 9.24 2.76 1.60
CA SER A 211 9.42 3.90 2.52
C SER A 211 9.92 3.48 3.91
N HIS A 212 10.38 2.24 4.06
CA HIS A 212 10.90 1.64 5.29
C HIS A 212 9.88 1.63 6.43
N SER A 213 10.36 1.53 7.67
CA SER A 213 9.52 1.50 8.88
C SER A 213 9.89 2.66 9.80
N TYR A 214 10.83 2.45 10.72
CA TYR A 214 11.19 3.40 11.77
C TYR A 214 12.70 3.61 11.78
N ILE A 215 13.13 4.78 12.22
CA ILE A 215 14.56 5.10 12.30
C ILE A 215 15.30 4.28 13.37
N ASP A 216 16.64 4.30 13.27
CA ASP A 216 17.52 3.90 14.35
C ASP A 216 17.21 4.66 15.65
N GLY A 217 16.89 3.91 16.71
CA GLY A 217 16.51 4.45 18.02
C GLY A 217 15.00 4.51 18.27
N ASP A 218 14.15 4.21 17.29
CA ASP A 218 12.71 3.97 17.47
C ASP A 218 12.24 2.67 16.81
N ILE A 219 13.04 1.62 16.86
CA ILE A 219 12.78 0.32 16.20
C ILE A 219 11.44 -0.35 16.59
N PHE A 220 10.77 0.12 17.64
CA PHE A 220 9.45 -0.35 18.08
C PHE A 220 8.31 0.63 17.77
N GLY A 221 8.59 1.74 17.08
CA GLY A 221 7.61 2.74 16.67
C GLY A 221 6.91 3.48 17.82
N ILE A 222 7.52 3.54 19.01
CA ILE A 222 6.87 4.10 20.21
C ILE A 222 6.86 5.63 20.16
N MET A 223 7.84 6.23 19.47
CA MET A 223 7.95 7.69 19.32
C MET A 223 7.40 8.19 17.98
N TRP A 224 6.88 7.29 17.13
CA TRP A 224 6.37 7.59 15.78
C TRP A 224 7.41 8.30 14.91
N LYS A 225 8.66 7.82 14.96
CA LYS A 225 9.75 8.35 14.13
C LYS A 225 9.99 7.43 12.95
N TYR A 226 9.40 7.80 11.82
CA TYR A 226 9.49 7.06 10.58
C TYR A 226 10.77 7.40 9.82
N ASP A 227 11.27 6.41 9.09
CA ASP A 227 12.41 6.57 8.21
C ASP A 227 12.00 7.21 6.88
N ASN A 228 12.98 7.54 6.04
CA ASN A 228 12.80 8.23 4.77
C ASN A 228 13.20 7.34 3.59
N ILE A 229 12.95 7.82 2.37
CA ILE A 229 13.52 7.20 1.17
C ILE A 229 15.03 7.46 1.16
N HIS A 230 15.83 6.41 0.94
CA HIS A 230 17.29 6.52 0.97
C HIS A 230 17.86 7.02 -0.37
N GLU A 231 19.07 7.58 -0.32
CA GLU A 231 19.75 8.16 -1.49
C GLU A 231 19.90 7.17 -2.65
N ASN A 232 20.27 5.90 -2.39
CA ASN A 232 20.39 4.89 -3.44
C ASN A 232 19.05 4.50 -4.08
N GLN A 233 17.93 4.58 -3.35
CA GLN A 233 16.59 4.42 -3.92
C GLN A 233 16.24 5.59 -4.85
N ILE A 234 16.60 6.82 -4.47
CA ILE A 234 16.40 8.02 -5.28
C ILE A 234 17.25 7.95 -6.55
N GLU A 235 18.52 7.56 -6.44
CA GLU A 235 19.42 7.36 -7.59
C GLU A 235 18.90 6.28 -8.55
N TRP A 236 18.42 5.15 -8.01
CA TRP A 236 17.82 4.09 -8.82
C TRP A 236 16.56 4.56 -9.54
N TYR A 237 15.68 5.27 -8.84
CA TYR A 237 14.47 5.86 -9.43
C TYR A 237 14.82 6.83 -10.56
N ALA A 238 15.73 7.78 -10.32
CA ALA A 238 16.15 8.76 -11.32
C ALA A 238 16.76 8.08 -12.55
N LYS A 239 17.67 7.14 -12.33
CA LYS A 239 18.29 6.36 -13.40
C LYS A 239 17.24 5.58 -14.21
N THR A 240 16.25 4.99 -13.56
CA THR A 240 15.17 4.25 -14.23
C THR A 240 14.32 5.15 -15.11
N ILE A 241 13.96 6.34 -14.63
CA ILE A 241 13.28 7.38 -15.44
C ILE A 241 14.11 7.75 -16.66
N GLU A 242 15.39 8.05 -16.48
CA GLU A 242 16.27 8.40 -17.60
C GLU A 242 16.39 7.27 -18.63
N ASP A 243 16.50 6.02 -18.18
CA ASP A 243 16.62 4.86 -19.05
C ASP A 243 15.31 4.62 -19.84
N ASN A 244 14.15 4.83 -19.21
CA ASN A 244 12.85 4.78 -19.89
C ASN A 244 12.71 5.91 -20.93
N ASN A 245 13.15 7.13 -20.60
CA ASN A 245 13.19 8.26 -21.53
C ASN A 245 14.11 7.97 -22.72
N LYS A 246 15.31 7.43 -22.46
CA LYS A 246 16.27 7.03 -23.50
C LYS A 246 15.67 5.94 -24.41
N HIS A 247 14.96 4.95 -23.86
CA HIS A 247 14.27 3.92 -24.65
C HIS A 247 13.28 4.53 -25.64
N ASN A 248 12.41 5.42 -25.18
CA ASN A 248 11.44 6.10 -26.03
C ASN A 248 12.10 7.00 -27.09
N GLN A 249 13.11 7.78 -26.69
CA GLN A 249 13.88 8.63 -27.60
C GLN A 249 14.56 7.81 -28.70
N MET A 250 15.20 6.69 -28.35
CA MET A 250 15.82 5.78 -29.31
C MET A 250 14.80 5.21 -30.30
N LYS A 251 13.60 4.86 -29.84
CA LYS A 251 12.52 4.40 -30.74
C LYS A 251 12.05 5.47 -31.71
N VAL A 252 11.87 6.69 -31.22
CA VAL A 252 11.50 7.83 -32.08
C VAL A 252 12.59 8.12 -33.10
N TRP A 253 13.87 8.16 -32.71
CA TRP A 253 14.99 8.43 -33.62
C TRP A 253 15.28 7.31 -34.61
N ALA A 254 15.01 6.06 -34.24
CA ALA A 254 15.14 4.92 -35.16
C ALA A 254 14.01 4.85 -36.19
N SER A 255 12.90 5.58 -35.98
CA SER A 255 11.79 5.59 -36.93
C SER A 255 12.10 6.46 -38.14
N SER A 256 12.03 5.86 -39.33
CA SER A 256 12.17 6.59 -40.61
C SER A 256 10.95 7.44 -40.99
N HIS A 257 9.88 7.43 -40.19
CA HIS A 257 8.63 8.15 -40.46
C HIS A 257 8.51 9.38 -39.57
N SER A 258 8.50 10.58 -40.17
CA SER A 258 8.37 11.85 -39.46
C SER A 258 7.13 11.91 -38.54
N ASP A 259 6.05 11.25 -38.95
CA ASP A 259 4.77 11.28 -38.24
C ASP A 259 4.81 10.47 -36.94
N PHE A 260 5.69 9.46 -36.85
CA PHE A 260 5.88 8.68 -35.63
C PHE A 260 6.48 9.53 -34.51
N GLY A 261 7.50 10.33 -34.85
CA GLY A 261 8.13 11.22 -33.88
C GLY A 261 7.17 12.31 -33.40
N GLN A 262 6.33 12.86 -34.28
CA GLN A 262 5.32 13.82 -33.89
C GLN A 262 4.21 13.20 -33.02
N LYS A 263 3.76 11.98 -33.35
CA LYS A 263 2.76 11.24 -32.56
C LYS A 263 3.20 11.06 -31.10
N TYR A 264 4.48 10.76 -30.87
CA TYR A 264 4.99 10.39 -29.55
C TYR A 264 5.94 11.39 -28.90
N ILE A 265 5.97 12.64 -29.39
CA ILE A 265 6.84 13.69 -28.83
C ILE A 265 6.58 13.93 -27.34
N HIS A 266 5.33 13.76 -26.89
CA HIS A 266 4.92 13.91 -25.50
C HIS A 266 5.44 12.79 -24.58
N LEU A 267 5.85 11.63 -25.14
CA LEU A 267 6.41 10.50 -24.40
C LEU A 267 7.95 10.48 -24.40
N LEU A 268 8.61 11.54 -24.90
CA LEU A 268 10.08 11.65 -24.77
C LEU A 268 10.51 11.89 -23.32
N ASN A 269 9.61 12.44 -22.52
CA ASN A 269 9.65 12.38 -21.07
C ASN A 269 8.46 11.52 -20.61
N VAL A 270 8.72 10.28 -20.21
CA VAL A 270 7.69 9.30 -19.85
C VAL A 270 7.00 9.76 -18.57
N PRO A 271 5.68 9.94 -18.55
CA PRO A 271 4.98 10.30 -17.32
C PRO A 271 5.04 9.15 -16.31
N SER A 272 5.06 9.48 -15.02
CA SER A 272 5.14 8.49 -13.96
C SER A 272 4.30 8.79 -12.72
N SER A 273 3.96 7.71 -12.00
CA SER A 273 3.37 7.74 -10.66
C SER A 273 4.26 7.00 -9.68
N VAL A 274 4.30 7.48 -8.43
CA VAL A 274 5.00 6.80 -7.33
C VAL A 274 3.99 6.35 -6.27
N PHE A 275 4.17 5.12 -5.78
CA PHE A 275 3.37 4.49 -4.74
C PHE A 275 4.29 4.12 -3.58
N LEU A 276 3.97 4.58 -2.38
CA LEU A 276 4.76 4.34 -1.17
C LEU A 276 3.82 4.32 0.05
N HIS A 277 4.32 3.91 1.21
CA HIS A 277 3.46 3.84 2.41
C HIS A 277 3.51 5.14 3.23
N VAL A 278 4.68 5.47 3.79
CA VAL A 278 4.89 6.66 4.64
C VAL A 278 4.94 7.92 3.77
N PRO A 279 4.08 8.92 4.01
CA PRO A 279 4.01 10.13 3.18
C PRO A 279 5.33 10.91 3.18
N LEU A 280 5.60 11.60 2.08
CA LEU A 280 6.73 12.54 1.98
C LEU A 280 6.46 13.78 2.86
N SER A 281 7.52 14.49 3.25
CA SER A 281 7.40 15.77 3.98
C SER A 281 6.55 16.80 3.25
N GLU A 282 6.53 16.75 1.92
CA GLU A 282 5.84 17.71 1.08
C GLU A 282 4.32 17.61 1.18
N TYR A 283 3.78 16.46 1.63
CA TYR A 283 2.36 16.34 1.96
C TYR A 283 2.00 17.33 3.08
N LYS A 284 2.87 17.41 4.10
CA LYS A 284 2.69 18.33 5.23
C LYS A 284 2.88 19.78 4.81
N ASP A 285 3.89 20.06 3.99
CA ASP A 285 4.13 21.43 3.51
C ASP A 285 2.97 21.95 2.67
N ALA A 286 2.50 21.14 1.71
CA ALA A 286 1.36 21.48 0.85
C ALA A 286 0.08 21.68 1.66
N TRP A 287 -0.22 20.77 2.59
CA TRP A 287 -1.41 20.88 3.43
C TRP A 287 -1.35 22.09 4.36
N ASN A 288 -0.20 22.36 4.97
CA ASN A 288 -0.02 23.53 5.83
C ASN A 288 -0.13 24.83 5.04
N GLU A 289 0.45 24.92 3.85
CA GLU A 289 0.31 26.10 3.00
C GLU A 289 -1.16 26.35 2.63
N TYR A 290 -1.90 25.30 2.24
CA TYR A 290 -3.35 25.39 1.97
C TYR A 290 -4.15 25.89 3.18
N VAL A 291 -3.93 25.29 4.35
CA VAL A 291 -4.66 25.63 5.60
C VAL A 291 -4.29 27.03 6.08
N ASN A 292 -3.01 27.40 6.04
CA ASN A 292 -2.54 28.73 6.45
C ASN A 292 -3.02 29.84 5.53
N ASN A 293 -3.30 29.53 4.25
CA ASN A 293 -3.95 30.43 3.31
C ASN A 293 -5.50 30.44 3.44
N GLY A 294 -6.04 29.88 4.53
CA GLY A 294 -7.48 29.89 4.78
C GLY A 294 -8.26 28.93 3.89
N TYR A 295 -7.70 27.77 3.56
CA TYR A 295 -8.29 26.75 2.69
C TYR A 295 -8.52 27.26 1.25
N ALA A 296 -7.60 28.07 0.75
CA ALA A 296 -7.61 28.60 -0.61
C ALA A 296 -6.31 28.24 -1.35
N ASP A 297 -6.43 28.00 -2.65
CA ASP A 297 -5.30 27.73 -3.53
C ASP A 297 -4.25 28.85 -3.49
N THR A 298 -3.00 28.49 -3.70
CA THR A 298 -1.85 29.38 -3.84
C THR A 298 -1.19 29.20 -5.21
N GLU A 299 -0.04 29.83 -5.42
CA GLU A 299 0.78 29.56 -6.61
C GLU A 299 1.39 28.15 -6.61
N ASN A 300 1.67 27.58 -5.43
CA ASN A 300 2.30 26.26 -5.29
C ASN A 300 1.28 25.15 -5.03
N VAL A 301 0.15 25.47 -4.41
CA VAL A 301 -0.81 24.49 -3.90
C VAL A 301 -2.17 24.69 -4.58
N LYS A 302 -2.71 23.60 -5.14
CA LYS A 302 -4.12 23.53 -5.56
C LYS A 302 -4.79 22.35 -4.86
N PHE A 303 -5.87 22.62 -4.15
CA PHE A 303 -6.59 21.57 -3.46
C PHE A 303 -7.49 20.80 -4.44
N ASN A 304 -7.35 19.47 -4.46
CA ASN A 304 -8.16 18.62 -5.32
C ASN A 304 -9.42 18.15 -4.58
N TYR A 305 -9.26 17.44 -3.45
CA TYR A 305 -10.37 16.93 -2.64
C TYR A 305 -9.91 16.40 -1.28
N GLY A 306 -10.89 16.00 -0.44
CA GLY A 306 -10.69 15.23 0.79
C GLY A 306 -10.32 16.07 2.01
N ALA A 307 -9.79 15.43 3.05
CA ALA A 307 -9.39 16.12 4.27
C ALA A 307 -8.25 15.39 5.00
N ALA A 308 -7.48 16.14 5.79
CA ALA A 308 -6.69 15.57 6.87
C ALA A 308 -7.60 15.30 8.08
N GLY A 309 -7.84 14.03 8.37
CA GLY A 309 -8.72 13.56 9.44
C GLY A 309 -8.00 13.18 10.73
N GLU A 310 -6.67 13.11 10.71
CA GLU A 310 -5.89 12.85 11.92
C GLU A 310 -6.07 13.96 12.96
N SER A 311 -5.95 13.60 14.24
CA SER A 311 -6.10 14.56 15.33
C SER A 311 -5.06 15.68 15.21
N GLY A 312 -5.53 16.92 15.06
CA GLY A 312 -4.65 18.08 14.83
C GLY A 312 -4.21 18.25 13.38
N LYS A 313 -4.83 17.51 12.44
CA LYS A 313 -4.52 17.52 10.99
C LYS A 313 -3.05 17.16 10.71
N VAL A 314 -2.57 16.18 11.47
CA VAL A 314 -1.18 15.72 11.42
C VAL A 314 -0.96 14.83 10.21
N ILE A 315 0.24 14.90 9.66
CA ILE A 315 0.75 14.07 8.57
C ILE A 315 2.04 13.45 9.12
N TYR A 316 2.05 12.13 9.31
CA TYR A 316 3.17 11.41 9.90
C TYR A 316 4.17 11.00 8.80
N HIS A 317 5.02 11.95 8.42
CA HIS A 317 6.06 11.76 7.39
C HIS A 317 7.40 11.28 7.99
N GLY A 318 8.32 10.87 7.11
CA GLY A 318 9.71 10.53 7.48
C GLY A 318 10.41 11.65 8.23
N LEU A 319 11.20 11.32 9.27
CA LEU A 319 11.77 12.30 10.19
C LEU A 319 12.87 13.16 9.57
N HIS A 320 13.68 12.56 8.69
CA HIS A 320 14.84 13.18 8.09
C HIS A 320 14.48 13.89 6.78
N GLU A 321 15.42 14.68 6.27
CA GLU A 321 15.30 15.25 4.93
C GLU A 321 15.79 14.21 3.90
N ASP A 322 15.04 14.07 2.81
CA ASP A 322 15.46 13.36 1.60
C ASP A 322 15.17 14.25 0.38
N ASN A 323 15.70 13.87 -0.79
CA ASN A 323 15.58 14.69 -2.01
C ASN A 323 14.66 14.04 -3.06
N LEU A 324 13.77 13.12 -2.67
CA LEU A 324 12.97 12.41 -3.66
C LEU A 324 12.06 13.38 -4.41
N PHE A 325 11.37 14.29 -3.70
CA PHE A 325 10.45 15.25 -4.32
C PHE A 325 11.19 16.24 -5.23
N GLU A 326 12.33 16.77 -4.79
CA GLU A 326 13.20 17.63 -5.59
C GLU A 326 13.64 16.92 -6.86
N THR A 327 14.05 15.65 -6.75
CA THR A 327 14.43 14.82 -7.89
C THR A 327 13.27 14.62 -8.85
N MET A 328 12.03 14.43 -8.35
CA MET A 328 10.84 14.37 -9.21
C MET A 328 10.61 15.67 -9.98
N LEU A 329 10.76 16.83 -9.32
CA LEU A 329 10.63 18.15 -9.96
C LEU A 329 11.70 18.36 -11.04
N GLU A 330 12.96 17.97 -10.76
CA GLU A 330 14.07 18.12 -11.70
C GLU A 330 13.91 17.25 -12.94
N LEU A 331 13.47 16.01 -12.78
CA LEU A 331 13.20 15.09 -13.89
C LEU A 331 11.95 15.49 -14.68
N GLY A 332 10.95 16.07 -14.01
CA GLY A 332 9.69 16.52 -14.61
C GLY A 332 8.83 15.38 -15.19
N SER A 333 9.13 14.12 -14.84
CA SER A 333 8.42 12.93 -15.30
C SER A 333 7.24 12.56 -14.39
N THR A 334 7.40 12.71 -13.07
CA THR A 334 6.38 12.29 -12.11
C THR A 334 5.36 13.40 -11.88
N ASP A 335 4.09 13.07 -12.09
CA ASP A 335 2.96 13.97 -11.91
C ASP A 335 2.10 13.61 -10.69
N SER A 336 2.35 12.46 -10.05
CA SER A 336 1.51 11.93 -8.97
C SER A 336 2.28 11.02 -8.01
N VAL A 337 2.00 11.19 -6.72
CA VAL A 337 2.47 10.35 -5.63
C VAL A 337 1.26 9.89 -4.82
N PHE A 338 1.20 8.60 -4.54
CA PHE A 338 0.12 7.95 -3.82
C PHE A 338 0.65 7.30 -2.54
N CYS A 339 0.03 7.60 -1.40
CA CYS A 339 0.43 7.08 -0.09
C CYS A 339 -0.73 6.54 0.76
N GLY A 340 -0.37 6.01 1.92
CA GLY A 340 -1.25 5.42 2.94
C GLY A 340 -0.93 5.96 4.33
N HIS A 341 -0.81 5.06 5.31
CA HIS A 341 -0.21 5.28 6.64
C HIS A 341 -1.05 6.07 7.65
N ASP A 342 -1.58 7.23 7.25
CA ASP A 342 -2.45 8.04 8.09
C ASP A 342 -3.91 7.66 7.84
N HIS A 343 -4.49 6.81 8.69
CA HIS A 343 -5.72 6.08 8.34
C HIS A 343 -6.94 6.99 8.17
N LEU A 344 -6.91 8.19 8.73
CA LEU A 344 -7.99 9.17 8.65
C LEU A 344 -7.74 10.29 7.62
N ASN A 345 -6.54 10.35 7.02
CA ASN A 345 -6.24 11.27 5.93
C ASN A 345 -6.66 10.66 4.59
N ASN A 346 -7.29 11.46 3.73
CA ASN A 346 -7.78 11.02 2.41
C ASN A 346 -7.80 12.15 1.39
N PHE A 347 -6.97 13.17 1.59
CA PHE A 347 -6.90 14.33 0.71
C PHE A 347 -6.00 14.08 -0.49
N SER A 348 -6.25 14.87 -1.53
CA SER A 348 -5.33 15.05 -2.65
C SER A 348 -5.08 16.55 -2.82
N VAL A 349 -3.80 16.91 -2.94
CA VAL A 349 -3.36 18.29 -3.17
C VAL A 349 -2.28 18.29 -4.25
N ASN A 350 -2.44 19.14 -5.25
CA ASN A 350 -1.37 19.41 -6.21
C ASN A 350 -0.36 20.34 -5.55
N TYR A 351 0.89 19.90 -5.42
CA TYR A 351 1.98 20.73 -4.93
C TYR A 351 3.06 20.85 -6.00
N LYS A 352 3.27 22.08 -6.48
CA LYS A 352 4.25 22.42 -7.52
C LYS A 352 4.15 21.55 -8.78
N GLY A 353 2.94 21.14 -9.15
CA GLY A 353 2.68 20.33 -10.34
C GLY A 353 2.58 18.82 -10.10
N ILE A 354 2.83 18.34 -8.87
CA ILE A 354 2.72 16.92 -8.51
C ILE A 354 1.53 16.72 -7.58
N ASP A 355 0.62 15.81 -7.94
CA ASP A 355 -0.50 15.44 -7.08
C ASP A 355 -0.04 14.52 -5.93
N LEU A 356 -0.12 15.02 -4.70
CA LEU A 356 0.16 14.28 -3.48
C LEU A 356 -1.16 13.75 -2.91
N THR A 357 -1.38 12.45 -3.01
CA THR A 357 -2.69 11.82 -2.77
C THR A 357 -2.62 10.72 -1.71
N TYR A 358 -3.38 10.89 -0.64
CA TYR A 358 -3.68 9.80 0.29
C TYR A 358 -4.77 8.90 -0.28
N SER A 359 -4.55 7.59 -0.24
CA SER A 359 -5.64 6.63 -0.37
C SER A 359 -6.49 6.62 0.90
N PHE A 360 -7.75 6.24 0.75
CA PHE A 360 -8.52 5.70 1.85
C PHE A 360 -7.81 4.48 2.49
N SER A 361 -7.91 4.36 3.81
CA SER A 361 -7.52 3.15 4.53
C SER A 361 -8.63 2.10 4.44
N ILE A 362 -8.28 0.81 4.51
CA ILE A 362 -9.30 -0.25 4.71
C ILE A 362 -9.58 -0.48 6.21
N ASP A 363 -8.66 -0.07 7.08
CA ASP A 363 -8.51 -0.42 8.48
C ASP A 363 -9.80 -0.67 9.28
N TYR A 364 -9.79 -1.80 10.00
CA TYR A 364 -10.80 -2.20 10.97
C TYR A 364 -10.21 -2.53 12.36
N LEU A 365 -8.88 -2.51 12.49
CA LEU A 365 -8.14 -3.15 13.57
C LEU A 365 -7.16 -2.23 14.29
N ALA A 366 -6.35 -1.46 13.54
CA ALA A 366 -5.21 -0.74 14.07
C ALA A 366 -5.64 0.50 14.87
N TYR A 367 -6.58 1.30 14.35
CA TYR A 367 -7.09 2.45 15.10
C TYR A 367 -8.25 2.06 16.02
N SER A 368 -8.20 2.54 17.27
CA SER A 368 -9.24 2.22 18.25
C SER A 368 -10.60 2.77 17.81
N GLY A 369 -11.60 1.88 17.66
CA GLY A 369 -12.96 2.25 17.27
C GLY A 369 -13.16 2.47 15.76
N ILE A 370 -12.11 2.44 14.94
CA ILE A 370 -12.17 2.74 13.50
C ILE A 370 -13.10 1.81 12.72
N SER A 371 -13.28 0.56 13.19
CA SER A 371 -14.25 -0.38 12.63
C SER A 371 -15.70 0.10 12.61
N LYS A 372 -16.04 1.15 13.37
CA LYS A 372 -17.36 1.78 13.40
C LYS A 372 -17.43 3.07 12.57
N LEU A 373 -16.31 3.48 11.98
CA LEU A 373 -16.16 4.69 11.20
C LEU A 373 -16.06 4.31 9.71
N GLY A 374 -16.80 4.99 8.85
CA GLY A 374 -16.94 4.62 7.45
C GLY A 374 -16.33 5.60 6.44
N SER A 375 -16.10 6.85 6.81
CA SER A 375 -15.74 7.90 5.84
C SER A 375 -14.35 7.74 5.24
N GLN A 376 -13.45 7.10 5.96
CA GLN A 376 -12.09 6.81 5.52
C GLN A 376 -11.96 5.49 4.75
N ARG A 377 -13.03 4.67 4.66
CA ARG A 377 -12.92 3.29 4.17
C ARG A 377 -13.12 3.18 2.67
N GLY A 378 -12.11 2.74 1.94
CA GLY A 378 -12.22 2.67 0.48
C GLY A 378 -10.92 2.41 -0.26
N CYS A 379 -10.86 2.89 -1.49
CA CYS A 379 -9.71 2.78 -2.38
C CYS A 379 -9.54 4.03 -3.25
N THR A 380 -8.44 4.12 -3.98
CA THR A 380 -8.28 5.06 -5.10
C THR A 380 -8.35 4.28 -6.41
N VAL A 381 -9.27 4.66 -7.30
CA VAL A 381 -9.35 4.11 -8.67
C VAL A 381 -8.57 5.05 -9.59
N ILE A 382 -7.64 4.51 -10.35
CA ILE A 382 -6.73 5.25 -11.24
C ILE A 382 -6.89 4.68 -12.65
N ASN A 383 -7.38 5.50 -13.58
CA ASN A 383 -7.49 5.14 -14.99
C ASN A 383 -6.32 5.77 -15.75
N ILE A 384 -5.47 4.94 -16.34
CA ILE A 384 -4.34 5.36 -17.17
C ILE A 384 -4.78 5.27 -18.63
N THR A 385 -4.82 6.41 -19.30
CA THR A 385 -5.20 6.50 -20.72
C THR A 385 -4.14 5.89 -21.64
N GLU A 386 -4.48 5.69 -22.91
CA GLU A 386 -3.55 5.20 -23.94
C GLU A 386 -2.32 6.11 -24.15
N ASN A 387 -2.42 7.39 -23.79
CA ASN A 387 -1.31 8.36 -23.88
C ASN A 387 -0.50 8.46 -22.58
N GLY A 388 -0.85 7.69 -21.55
CA GLY A 388 -0.16 7.72 -20.27
C GLY A 388 -0.66 8.79 -19.29
N ASP A 389 -1.62 9.64 -19.65
CA ASP A 389 -2.28 10.54 -18.71
C ASP A 389 -3.13 9.74 -17.71
N ILE A 390 -3.28 10.26 -16.48
CA ILE A 390 -4.14 9.65 -15.46
C ILE A 390 -5.36 10.49 -15.10
N ALA A 391 -6.45 9.80 -14.77
CA ALA A 391 -7.55 10.33 -14.00
C ALA A 391 -7.78 9.42 -12.80
N TYR A 392 -7.91 9.98 -11.61
CA TYR A 392 -8.09 9.20 -10.39
C TYR A 392 -9.19 9.75 -9.50
N THR A 393 -9.82 8.84 -8.74
CA THR A 393 -10.93 9.15 -7.85
C THR A 393 -10.81 8.33 -6.57
N ALA A 394 -10.94 9.01 -5.42
CA ALA A 394 -11.12 8.35 -4.14
C ALA A 394 -12.55 7.80 -4.03
N GLU A 395 -12.67 6.50 -3.80
CA GLU A 395 -13.93 5.78 -3.76
C GLU A 395 -14.21 5.18 -2.39
N ASN A 396 -15.38 5.49 -1.82
CA ASN A 396 -15.74 5.02 -0.50
C ASN A 396 -16.51 3.69 -0.57
N TYR A 397 -16.09 2.69 0.22
CA TYR A 397 -16.66 1.35 0.24
C TYR A 397 -18.18 1.31 0.53
N TYR A 398 -18.73 2.30 1.25
CA TYR A 398 -20.15 2.32 1.59
C TYR A 398 -21.06 2.89 0.51
N GLN A 399 -20.53 3.34 -0.63
CA GLN A 399 -21.36 3.67 -1.78
C GLN A 399 -22.18 2.47 -2.27
N GLU A 400 -23.33 2.74 -2.89
CA GLU A 400 -24.29 1.71 -3.32
C GLU A 400 -23.71 0.75 -4.38
N LYS A 401 -22.79 1.22 -5.24
CA LYS A 401 -22.18 0.40 -6.29
C LYS A 401 -21.36 -0.78 -5.75
N TYR A 402 -20.80 -0.65 -4.54
CA TYR A 402 -19.99 -1.69 -3.93
C TYR A 402 -20.87 -2.72 -3.24
N THR A 403 -21.40 -3.66 -4.01
CA THR A 403 -22.14 -4.79 -3.45
C THR A 403 -21.16 -5.81 -2.90
N SER A 404 -21.30 -6.15 -1.61
CA SER A 404 -20.42 -7.08 -0.92
C SER A 404 -21.05 -8.47 -0.82
N HIS A 405 -20.25 -9.52 -1.00
CA HIS A 405 -20.72 -10.91 -0.89
C HIS A 405 -21.27 -11.22 0.51
N PHE A 406 -20.67 -10.63 1.54
CA PHE A 406 -21.14 -10.71 2.92
C PHE A 406 -21.73 -9.38 3.36
N THR A 407 -22.69 -9.41 4.30
CA THR A 407 -23.34 -8.20 4.83
C THR A 407 -22.31 -7.19 5.34
N LYS A 408 -22.42 -5.93 4.87
CA LYS A 408 -21.63 -4.82 5.40
C LYS A 408 -21.97 -4.57 6.86
N GLU A 409 -20.96 -4.26 7.64
CA GLU A 409 -21.12 -3.70 8.97
C GLU A 409 -21.84 -2.34 8.95
N GLU A 410 -22.54 -2.05 10.03
CA GLU A 410 -23.08 -0.71 10.29
C GLU A 410 -21.97 0.22 10.78
N VAL A 411 -21.88 1.38 10.17
CA VAL A 411 -20.90 2.42 10.51
C VAL A 411 -21.56 3.78 10.62
N THR A 412 -20.88 4.69 11.32
CA THR A 412 -21.14 6.12 11.22
C THR A 412 -20.32 6.68 10.06
N MET A 413 -20.92 7.55 9.25
CA MET A 413 -20.18 8.37 8.27
C MET A 413 -19.81 9.70 8.94
N GLN A 414 -18.51 9.89 9.19
CA GLN A 414 -17.94 11.10 9.77
C GLN A 414 -17.86 12.21 8.72
N VAL A 415 -17.96 13.46 9.17
CA VAL A 415 -17.39 14.59 8.44
C VAL A 415 -15.93 14.68 8.85
N LEU A 416 -15.01 14.57 7.90
CA LEU A 416 -13.57 14.66 8.15
C LEU A 416 -13.12 16.12 7.96
N GLY A 417 -12.26 16.62 8.86
CA GLY A 417 -11.62 17.93 8.71
C GLY A 417 -12.24 19.13 9.44
N GLU A 418 -13.27 18.95 10.28
CA GLU A 418 -13.73 20.00 11.21
C GLU A 418 -12.72 20.33 12.32
#